data_AF-A0A955XCS1-F1
#
_entry.id   AF-A0A955XCS1-F1
#
_cell.length_a   1.000
_cell.length_b   1.000
_cell.length_c   1.000
_cell.angle_alpha   90.00
_cell.angle_beta   90.00
_cell.angle_gamma   90.00
#
_symmetry.space_group_name_H-M   'P 1'
#
loop_
_entity.id
_entity.type
_entity.pdbx_description
1 polymer ?
#
loop_
_entity_poly.entity_id
_entity_poly.type
_entity_poly.pdbx_seq_one_letter_code
_entity_poly.pdbx_strand_id
1 'polypeptide(L)'
;MLNARSSSLTLALLLALTACSGGGRERGTVQPRPATDGGVSAGTDAGVVVNTPCTTSSECGAGVCDRSQGRCAECRTSDDCGAGGQCAAGRCAATADCASDLTCTPMGQVCDQAGGKCVACNSAADCPGGPCLGHTCLDNPACTSSLECADLHMVCAQALPPAWPESYGGQGCAECAGANDCGPREACHAGLCQDVCASRVCGSVEGATCGTCPGESFCTPDGRGCLAYLATSFSAEEGFAQGATALVWADGRSGAAALWSVDLATGTDRLLTLGVGAEGYLDGATLAGGKVFAAYTDGYLYSGDVQGRLSRFTAVPGLGTSNSVWCQGLAGHDAYVICALVDYDDAVPSGLYRFPLDGQPGVKIDDVVQPSGLIVADEEVFWSDFNGGVVGKTGLLSGQHTVLERVQADLLAVEGGYVYYVDTDDALRRVPAAGGASQGLTTEPNRWWLLGHGPEGLILGDRQSGGALYEADLDGSNLRVLVDFGEAVPIDAQSLLAVQRVGNDLVFLTRYGAARLTR
;
A
#
# COMPACT_ATOMS: atom_id res chain seq x y z
N MET A 1 50.33 -48.97 0.01
CA MET A 1 51.17 -47.86 0.50
C MET A 1 50.48 -46.59 0.03
N LEU A 2 49.97 -45.64 0.81
CA LEU A 2 50.03 -45.30 2.23
C LEU A 2 48.62 -44.85 2.67
N ASN A 3 48.22 -45.27 3.87
CA ASN A 3 47.01 -44.81 4.57
C ASN A 3 47.25 -43.41 5.15
N ALA A 4 46.26 -42.50 5.06
CA ALA A 4 46.20 -41.33 5.93
C ALA A 4 44.83 -41.29 6.62
N ARG A 5 44.89 -41.27 7.95
CA ARG A 5 43.78 -41.45 8.89
C ARG A 5 43.05 -40.13 9.17
N SER A 6 41.79 -40.32 9.50
CA SER A 6 40.88 -39.43 10.21
C SER A 6 41.47 -38.75 11.45
N SER A 7 41.02 -37.53 11.72
CA SER A 7 41.12 -36.88 13.03
C SER A 7 39.86 -36.08 13.27
N SER A 8 38.96 -36.65 14.08
CA SER A 8 37.79 -35.99 14.66
C SER A 8 38.27 -35.10 15.80
N LEU A 9 37.99 -33.80 15.73
CA LEU A 9 38.20 -32.86 16.84
C LEU A 9 36.85 -32.56 17.49
N THR A 10 36.62 -33.12 18.67
CA THR A 10 35.47 -32.84 19.53
C THR A 10 35.78 -31.58 20.35
N LEU A 11 35.08 -30.47 20.09
CA LEU A 11 35.16 -29.25 20.90
C LEU A 11 33.92 -29.16 21.79
N ALA A 12 34.10 -29.38 23.10
CA ALA A 12 33.10 -29.12 24.12
C ALA A 12 33.24 -27.68 24.61
N LEU A 13 32.21 -26.86 24.44
CA LEU A 13 32.16 -25.49 24.96
C LEU A 13 31.19 -25.42 26.15
N LEU A 14 31.74 -24.99 27.30
CA LEU A 14 31.03 -24.81 28.57
C LEU A 14 30.03 -23.64 28.50
N LEU A 15 28.80 -23.89 28.97
CA LEU A 15 27.84 -22.87 29.37
C LEU A 15 28.20 -22.28 30.75
N ALA A 16 28.26 -20.96 30.84
CA ALA A 16 28.27 -20.22 32.09
C ALA A 16 26.95 -19.45 32.24
N LEU A 17 26.15 -19.86 33.22
CA LEU A 17 24.94 -19.16 33.68
C LEU A 17 25.33 -18.04 34.64
N THR A 18 25.02 -16.78 34.29
CA THR A 18 25.02 -15.65 35.21
C THR A 18 23.59 -15.25 35.54
N ALA A 19 23.19 -15.52 36.79
CA ALA A 19 21.97 -15.04 37.40
C ALA A 19 22.19 -13.62 37.93
N CYS A 20 21.31 -12.68 37.56
CA CYS A 20 21.14 -11.41 38.25
C CYS A 20 19.70 -11.31 38.76
N SER A 21 19.58 -11.40 40.08
CA SER A 21 18.38 -11.17 40.87
C SER A 21 18.23 -9.70 41.25
N GLY A 22 16.99 -9.21 41.24
CA GLY A 22 16.49 -8.28 42.26
C GLY A 22 16.36 -6.81 41.86
N GLY A 23 15.14 -6.28 42.00
CA GLY A 23 14.88 -4.85 41.95
C GLY A 23 13.40 -4.50 41.88
N GLY A 24 12.62 -4.88 42.90
CA GLY A 24 11.26 -4.36 43.09
C GLY A 24 11.25 -2.97 43.73
N ARG A 25 10.31 -2.12 43.30
CA ARG A 25 9.77 -0.88 43.92
C ARG A 25 8.84 -0.22 42.90
N GLU A 26 7.76 0.50 43.18
CA GLU A 26 6.91 0.77 44.34
C GLU A 26 5.64 1.41 43.69
N ARG A 27 4.43 0.97 44.06
CA ARG A 27 3.18 1.60 43.59
C ARG A 27 2.96 2.90 44.36
N GLY A 28 2.98 4.03 43.67
CA GLY A 28 2.50 5.32 44.17
C GLY A 28 1.08 5.60 43.69
N THR A 29 0.10 5.48 44.58
CA THR A 29 -1.28 5.95 44.39
C THR A 29 -1.35 7.47 44.57
N VAL A 30 -1.74 8.18 43.52
CA VAL A 30 -2.03 9.63 43.55
C VAL A 30 -3.50 9.83 43.90
N GLN A 31 -3.76 10.52 45.02
CA GLN A 31 -5.09 11.02 45.41
C GLN A 31 -5.42 12.33 44.68
N PRO A 32 -6.66 12.54 44.19
CA PRO A 32 -7.10 13.82 43.65
C PRO A 32 -7.52 14.81 44.76
N ARG A 33 -7.19 16.09 44.56
CA ARG A 33 -7.66 17.23 45.39
C ARG A 33 -9.10 17.62 45.01
N PRO A 34 -9.92 18.10 45.96
CA PRO A 34 -11.28 18.56 45.69
C PRO A 34 -11.25 19.96 45.06
N ALA A 35 -12.06 20.15 44.01
CA ALA A 35 -12.35 21.46 43.43
C ALA A 35 -13.43 22.17 44.26
N THR A 36 -13.23 23.48 44.43
CA THR A 36 -14.10 24.41 45.14
C THR A 36 -15.16 24.99 44.21
N ASP A 37 -16.41 24.96 44.64
CA ASP A 37 -17.56 25.52 43.94
C ASP A 37 -17.66 27.04 44.21
N GLY A 38 -17.55 27.84 43.15
CA GLY A 38 -17.77 29.29 43.17
C GLY A 38 -18.93 29.67 42.25
N GLY A 39 -20.14 29.73 42.81
CA GLY A 39 -21.33 30.19 42.09
C GLY A 39 -21.37 31.72 41.97
N VAL A 40 -21.61 32.22 40.76
CA VAL A 40 -21.97 33.61 40.49
C VAL A 40 -23.31 33.64 39.78
N SER A 41 -24.30 34.27 40.40
CA SER A 41 -25.66 34.41 39.89
C SER A 41 -25.72 35.47 38.78
N ALA A 42 -26.15 35.10 37.58
CA ALA A 42 -26.44 36.02 36.49
C ALA A 42 -27.79 36.71 36.73
N GLY A 43 -27.78 38.04 36.80
CA GLY A 43 -28.98 38.87 36.83
C GLY A 43 -29.56 39.04 35.44
N THR A 44 -30.86 38.74 35.30
CA THR A 44 -31.66 38.94 34.09
C THR A 44 -32.13 40.39 34.01
N ASP A 45 -31.42 41.24 33.27
CA ASP A 45 -31.94 42.50 32.74
C ASP A 45 -31.56 42.60 31.26
N ALA A 46 -32.33 41.92 30.40
CA ALA A 46 -32.24 42.06 28.95
C ALA A 46 -32.83 43.42 28.55
N GLY A 47 -31.98 44.46 28.57
CA GLY A 47 -32.28 45.74 27.95
C GLY A 47 -32.48 45.53 26.45
N VAL A 48 -33.70 45.72 25.97
CA VAL A 48 -34.07 45.58 24.56
C VAL A 48 -33.20 46.50 23.71
N VAL A 49 -32.31 45.91 22.90
CA VAL A 49 -31.53 46.63 21.88
C VAL A 49 -32.49 46.98 20.74
N VAL A 50 -33.13 48.15 20.81
CA VAL A 50 -34.05 48.62 19.75
C VAL A 50 -33.28 49.47 18.75
N ASN A 51 -33.05 48.93 17.54
CA ASN A 51 -32.92 49.65 16.26
C ASN A 51 -32.06 50.93 16.25
N THR A 52 -31.01 51.02 17.06
CA THR A 52 -30.14 52.20 17.06
C THR A 52 -29.33 52.19 15.76
N PRO A 53 -29.39 53.23 14.91
CA PRO A 53 -28.58 53.30 13.71
C PRO A 53 -27.10 53.22 14.08
N CYS A 54 -26.32 52.49 13.30
CA CYS A 54 -24.89 52.38 13.56
C CYS A 54 -24.07 52.27 12.27
N THR A 55 -22.82 52.69 12.37
CA THR A 55 -21.77 52.44 11.38
C THR A 55 -20.66 51.54 11.94
N THR A 56 -20.53 51.50 13.28
CA THR A 56 -19.53 50.70 14.00
C THR A 56 -20.11 50.06 15.27
N SER A 57 -19.61 48.89 15.70
CA SER A 57 -20.13 48.19 16.89
C SER A 57 -19.95 48.96 18.20
N SER A 58 -19.02 49.91 18.27
CA SER A 58 -18.84 50.79 19.43
C SER A 58 -20.02 51.74 19.67
N GLU A 59 -20.88 51.93 18.67
CA GLU A 59 -22.08 52.78 18.78
C GLU A 59 -23.26 52.04 19.45
N CYS A 60 -23.17 50.72 19.63
CA CYS A 60 -24.30 49.88 20.03
C CYS A 60 -24.51 49.69 21.53
N GLY A 61 -23.66 50.24 22.40
CA GLY A 61 -23.79 50.12 23.86
C GLY A 61 -23.63 48.67 24.34
N ALA A 62 -24.70 47.87 24.21
CA ALA A 62 -24.71 46.42 24.33
C ALA A 62 -25.12 45.81 22.97
N GLY A 63 -24.23 45.02 22.35
CA GLY A 63 -24.44 44.37 21.05
C GLY A 63 -23.41 44.74 19.98
N VAL A 64 -23.70 44.40 18.73
CA VAL A 64 -22.83 44.62 17.56
C VAL A 64 -23.57 45.34 16.44
N CYS A 65 -22.83 46.07 15.61
CA CYS A 65 -23.41 46.79 14.48
C CYS A 65 -23.60 45.84 13.28
N ASP A 66 -24.86 45.58 12.91
CA ASP A 66 -25.18 44.96 11.63
C ASP A 66 -25.06 46.03 10.54
N ARG A 67 -23.90 46.07 9.89
CA ARG A 67 -23.61 47.02 8.82
C ARG A 67 -24.48 46.83 7.59
N SER A 68 -25.03 45.62 7.37
CA SER A 68 -25.91 45.36 6.22
C SER A 68 -27.25 46.06 6.40
N GLN A 69 -27.73 46.15 7.65
CA GLN A 69 -28.98 46.82 8.01
C GLN A 69 -28.77 48.25 8.51
N GLY A 70 -27.52 48.63 8.82
CA GLY A 70 -27.15 49.92 9.41
C GLY A 70 -27.69 50.11 10.82
N ARG A 71 -27.84 49.03 11.61
CA ARG A 71 -28.49 49.04 12.93
C ARG A 71 -27.83 48.09 13.93
N CYS A 72 -27.94 48.44 15.21
CA CYS A 72 -27.46 47.63 16.31
C CYS A 72 -28.34 46.39 16.52
N ALA A 73 -27.69 45.24 16.61
CA ALA A 73 -28.24 43.94 16.93
C ALA A 73 -27.55 43.39 18.20
N GLU A 74 -28.15 42.41 18.88
CA GLU A 74 -27.47 41.75 20.00
C GLU A 74 -26.25 40.95 19.53
N CYS A 75 -26.33 40.41 18.30
CA CYS A 75 -25.32 39.60 17.66
C CYS A 75 -25.36 39.75 16.14
N ARG A 76 -24.24 39.45 15.49
CA ARG A 76 -24.10 39.28 14.04
C ARG A 76 -23.75 37.83 13.70
N THR A 77 -23.01 37.20 14.60
CA THR A 77 -22.55 35.82 14.53
C THR A 77 -22.79 35.16 15.90
N SER A 78 -22.79 33.83 15.95
CA SER A 78 -23.00 33.10 17.21
C SER A 78 -21.92 33.40 18.26
N ASP A 79 -20.72 33.81 17.84
CA ASP A 79 -19.62 34.21 18.73
C ASP A 79 -19.96 35.45 19.57
N ASP A 80 -20.89 36.29 19.09
CA ASP A 80 -21.35 37.49 19.82
C ASP A 80 -22.27 37.13 20.99
N CYS A 81 -22.77 35.89 21.09
CA CYS A 81 -23.77 35.47 22.07
C CYS A 81 -23.22 34.77 23.32
N GLY A 82 -21.89 34.64 23.43
CA GLY A 82 -21.25 33.94 24.54
C GLY A 82 -21.49 32.42 24.54
N ALA A 83 -20.96 31.73 25.54
CA ALA A 83 -21.02 30.26 25.60
C ALA A 83 -22.46 29.75 25.69
N GLY A 84 -22.89 29.00 24.67
CA GLY A 84 -24.23 28.39 24.59
C GLY A 84 -25.30 29.24 23.90
N GLY A 85 -24.95 30.43 23.40
CA GLY A 85 -25.85 31.26 22.59
C GLY A 85 -25.63 31.07 21.09
N GLN A 86 -26.70 31.18 20.30
CA GLN A 86 -26.63 31.28 18.84
C GLN A 86 -27.29 32.58 18.39
N CYS A 87 -26.70 33.21 17.38
CA CYS A 87 -27.30 34.40 16.80
C CYS A 87 -28.42 34.02 15.83
N ALA A 88 -29.65 34.35 16.17
CA ALA A 88 -30.83 34.13 15.33
C ALA A 88 -31.57 35.45 15.11
N ALA A 89 -31.61 35.91 13.85
CA ALA A 89 -32.24 37.17 13.44
C ALA A 89 -31.78 38.39 14.26
N GLY A 90 -30.47 38.50 14.50
CA GLY A 90 -29.86 39.61 15.25
C GLY A 90 -30.09 39.58 16.77
N ARG A 91 -30.54 38.43 17.31
CA ARG A 91 -30.75 38.20 18.74
C ARG A 91 -30.04 36.96 19.24
N CYS A 92 -29.56 37.02 20.48
CA CYS A 92 -28.93 35.87 21.11
C CYS A 92 -29.98 34.96 21.74
N ALA A 93 -30.16 33.79 21.14
CA ALA A 93 -31.02 32.73 21.67
C ALA A 93 -30.15 31.63 22.30
N ALA A 94 -30.63 31.03 23.40
CA ALA A 94 -30.00 29.83 23.93
C ALA A 94 -30.14 28.68 22.93
N THR A 95 -29.06 27.93 22.68
CA THR A 95 -29.12 26.75 21.82
C THR A 95 -29.94 25.66 22.49
N ALA A 96 -31.09 25.33 21.90
CA ALA A 96 -31.90 24.20 22.34
C ALA A 96 -31.21 22.89 21.97
N ASP A 97 -31.16 21.97 22.93
CA ASP A 97 -30.77 20.59 22.66
C ASP A 97 -31.83 19.93 21.76
N CYS A 98 -31.38 19.08 20.84
CA CYS A 98 -32.26 18.35 19.94
C CYS A 98 -31.91 16.87 19.86
N ALA A 99 -32.93 16.04 19.69
CA ALA A 99 -32.77 14.63 19.35
C ALA A 99 -33.15 14.34 17.89
N SER A 100 -33.89 15.26 17.25
CA SER A 100 -34.29 15.19 15.84
C SER A 100 -34.72 16.57 15.33
N ASP A 101 -34.86 16.71 14.01
CA ASP A 101 -35.32 17.96 13.37
C ASP A 101 -36.70 18.41 13.84
N LEU A 102 -37.54 17.49 14.34
CA LEU A 102 -38.84 17.84 14.92
C LEU A 102 -38.70 18.80 16.11
N THR A 103 -37.62 18.69 16.89
CA THR A 103 -37.35 19.59 18.02
C THR A 103 -36.98 20.99 17.54
N CYS A 104 -36.33 21.11 16.38
CA CYS A 104 -35.81 22.37 15.84
C CYS A 104 -36.76 23.06 14.85
N THR A 105 -37.71 22.32 14.27
CA THR A 105 -38.69 22.83 13.29
C THR A 105 -39.48 24.05 13.80
N PRO A 106 -39.97 24.12 15.06
CA PRO A 106 -40.67 25.30 15.56
C PRO A 106 -39.81 26.57 15.61
N MET A 107 -38.48 26.41 15.60
CA MET A 107 -37.50 27.50 15.60
C MET A 107 -37.01 27.84 14.18
N GLY A 108 -37.48 27.12 13.16
CA GLY A 108 -37.00 27.26 11.78
C GLY A 108 -35.57 26.76 11.59
N GLN A 109 -35.16 25.74 12.36
CA GLN A 109 -33.81 25.17 12.40
C GLN A 109 -33.83 23.65 12.16
N VAL A 110 -32.66 23.05 11.94
CA VAL A 110 -32.45 21.59 11.81
C VAL A 110 -31.56 21.07 12.94
N CYS A 111 -31.64 19.78 13.26
CA CYS A 111 -30.90 19.18 14.35
C CYS A 111 -29.54 18.66 13.88
N ASP A 112 -28.45 19.23 14.36
CA ASP A 112 -27.13 18.60 14.25
C ASP A 112 -27.11 17.37 15.18
N GLN A 113 -27.29 16.19 14.62
CA GLN A 113 -27.32 14.94 15.39
C GLN A 113 -25.96 14.61 16.03
N ALA A 114 -24.86 15.12 15.48
CA ALA A 114 -23.53 14.90 16.04
C ALA A 114 -23.30 15.77 17.29
N GLY A 115 -23.73 17.04 17.24
CA GLY A 115 -23.63 17.99 18.35
C GLY A 115 -24.81 17.97 19.33
N GLY A 116 -25.95 17.37 18.95
CA GLY A 116 -27.19 17.39 19.73
C GLY A 116 -27.82 18.77 19.86
N LYS A 117 -27.59 19.69 18.89
CA LYS A 117 -28.02 21.09 18.94
C LYS A 117 -28.84 21.49 17.73
N CYS A 118 -29.83 22.36 17.92
CA CYS A 118 -30.50 23.02 16.79
C CYS A 118 -29.56 24.03 16.14
N VAL A 119 -29.42 23.92 14.82
CA VAL A 119 -28.56 24.74 13.97
C VAL A 119 -29.36 25.27 12.78
N ALA A 120 -28.89 26.32 12.12
CA ALA A 120 -29.62 26.86 10.97
C ALA A 120 -29.60 25.87 9.78
N CYS A 121 -28.53 25.07 9.66
CA CYS A 121 -28.35 24.08 8.60
C CYS A 121 -27.33 23.00 8.98
N ASN A 122 -27.49 21.82 8.40
CA ASN A 122 -26.47 20.75 8.37
C ASN A 122 -25.91 20.55 6.96
N SER A 123 -26.66 20.98 5.95
CA SER A 123 -26.34 20.85 4.54
C SER A 123 -26.88 22.04 3.77
N ALA A 124 -26.43 22.21 2.52
CA ALA A 124 -26.94 23.25 1.64
C ALA A 124 -28.46 23.14 1.37
N ALA A 125 -29.06 21.94 1.51
CA ALA A 125 -30.49 21.74 1.30
C ALA A 125 -31.36 22.43 2.37
N ASP A 126 -30.78 22.74 3.53
CA ASP A 126 -31.47 23.40 4.64
C ASP A 126 -31.55 24.93 4.45
N CYS A 127 -30.81 25.48 3.48
CA CYS A 127 -30.69 26.91 3.24
C CYS A 127 -31.36 27.31 1.92
N PRO A 128 -32.59 27.86 1.94
CA PRO A 128 -33.35 28.19 0.73
C PRO A 128 -32.75 29.34 -0.12
N GLY A 129 -31.64 29.97 0.31
CA GLY A 129 -31.03 31.12 -0.35
C GLY A 129 -29.49 31.17 -0.37
N GLY A 130 -28.80 30.09 0.03
CA GLY A 130 -27.33 30.11 0.04
C GLY A 130 -26.66 28.88 0.67
N PRO A 131 -25.32 28.88 0.81
CA PRO A 131 -24.58 27.75 1.37
C PRO A 131 -24.76 27.64 2.89
N CYS A 132 -24.60 26.41 3.38
CA CYS A 132 -24.48 26.14 4.81
C CYS A 132 -23.00 26.16 5.21
N LEU A 133 -22.55 27.21 5.91
CA LEU A 133 -21.18 27.33 6.40
C LEU A 133 -21.18 27.36 7.93
N GLY A 134 -20.49 26.41 8.56
CA GLY A 134 -20.39 26.35 10.02
C GLY A 134 -21.76 26.37 10.70
N HIS A 135 -22.71 25.55 10.23
CA HIS A 135 -24.07 25.44 10.77
C HIS A 135 -24.95 26.72 10.65
N THR A 136 -24.54 27.66 9.80
CA THR A 136 -25.25 28.92 9.52
C THR A 136 -25.57 29.05 8.03
N CYS A 137 -26.82 29.38 7.69
CA CYS A 137 -27.18 29.74 6.33
C CYS A 137 -26.67 31.15 6.02
N LEU A 138 -25.79 31.27 5.03
CA LEU A 138 -25.35 32.56 4.53
C LEU A 138 -26.29 33.01 3.42
N ASP A 139 -26.70 34.28 3.46
CA ASP A 139 -27.27 34.93 2.27
C ASP A 139 -26.19 34.94 1.20
N ASN A 140 -26.43 34.33 0.05
CA ASN A 140 -25.44 34.29 -1.01
C ASN A 140 -25.59 35.54 -1.89
N PRO A 141 -24.72 36.56 -1.77
CA PRO A 141 -24.84 37.73 -2.63
C PRO A 141 -24.47 37.34 -4.06
N ALA A 142 -25.22 37.88 -5.01
CA ALA A 142 -24.82 37.84 -6.41
C ALA A 142 -23.42 38.41 -6.54
N CYS A 143 -22.58 37.77 -7.35
CA CYS A 143 -21.25 38.28 -7.62
C CYS A 143 -20.98 38.34 -9.12
N THR A 144 -20.14 39.28 -9.50
CA THR A 144 -19.53 39.42 -10.82
C THR A 144 -18.01 39.22 -10.75
N SER A 145 -17.43 39.25 -9.54
CA SER A 145 -16.02 38.91 -9.30
C SER A 145 -15.79 38.40 -7.87
N SER A 146 -14.73 37.62 -7.65
CA SER A 146 -14.37 37.09 -6.33
C SER A 146 -14.03 38.17 -5.28
N LEU A 147 -13.78 39.41 -5.70
CA LEU A 147 -13.58 40.54 -4.76
C LEU A 147 -14.85 40.86 -3.98
N GLU A 148 -16.03 40.62 -4.56
CA GLU A 148 -17.32 40.83 -3.91
C GLU A 148 -17.65 39.73 -2.89
N CYS A 149 -16.91 38.62 -2.92
CA CYS A 149 -17.03 37.48 -2.02
C CYS A 149 -15.96 37.44 -0.92
N ALA A 150 -14.99 38.37 -0.95
CA ALA A 150 -13.83 38.35 -0.07
C ALA A 150 -14.20 38.51 1.42
N ASP A 151 -15.20 39.34 1.73
CA ASP A 151 -15.71 39.54 3.10
C ASP A 151 -16.41 38.29 3.66
N LEU A 152 -16.78 37.34 2.79
CA LEU A 152 -17.38 36.06 3.13
C LEU A 152 -16.36 34.90 3.09
N HIS A 153 -15.09 35.18 2.81
CA HIS A 153 -14.05 34.18 2.57
C HIS A 153 -14.42 33.17 1.46
N MET A 154 -15.09 33.68 0.41
CA MET A 154 -15.57 32.90 -0.74
C MET A 154 -15.01 33.47 -2.06
N VAL A 155 -15.21 32.75 -3.16
CA VAL A 155 -14.92 33.15 -4.54
C VAL A 155 -16.19 33.17 -5.39
N CYS A 156 -16.18 33.94 -6.48
CA CYS A 156 -17.34 34.04 -7.35
C CYS A 156 -17.39 32.85 -8.33
N ALA A 157 -18.42 32.01 -8.22
CA ALA A 157 -18.57 30.81 -9.02
C ALA A 157 -19.97 30.71 -9.64
N GLN A 158 -20.20 29.74 -10.54
CA GLN A 158 -21.53 29.46 -11.05
C GLN A 158 -22.45 28.98 -9.92
N ALA A 159 -23.58 29.66 -9.74
CA ALA A 159 -24.60 29.33 -8.77
C ALA A 159 -25.24 27.97 -9.09
N LEU A 160 -25.37 27.11 -8.09
CA LEU A 160 -26.02 25.80 -8.25
C LEU A 160 -27.54 25.96 -8.41
N PRO A 161 -28.20 25.07 -9.18
CA PRO A 161 -29.66 24.93 -9.16
C PRO A 161 -30.19 24.51 -7.78
N PRO A 162 -31.43 24.85 -7.40
CA PRO A 162 -32.48 25.40 -8.25
C PRO A 162 -32.80 26.89 -7.99
N ALA A 163 -32.78 27.68 -9.05
CA ALA A 163 -33.28 29.06 -9.17
C ALA A 163 -32.43 30.19 -8.57
N TRP A 164 -31.53 30.72 -9.40
CA TRP A 164 -31.15 32.13 -9.37
C TRP A 164 -31.86 32.89 -10.50
N PRO A 165 -32.26 34.16 -10.31
CA PRO A 165 -32.76 34.99 -11.40
C PRO A 165 -31.68 35.15 -12.47
N GLU A 166 -32.03 35.00 -13.76
CA GLU A 166 -31.13 35.16 -14.91
C GLU A 166 -30.40 36.52 -14.95
N SER A 167 -30.83 37.51 -14.15
CA SER A 167 -30.30 38.87 -14.10
C SER A 167 -28.85 38.99 -13.63
N TYR A 168 -28.25 37.95 -13.04
CA TYR A 168 -26.85 37.97 -12.53
C TYR A 168 -25.92 37.00 -13.26
N GLY A 169 -26.28 36.54 -14.46
CA GLY A 169 -25.43 35.61 -15.24
C GLY A 169 -25.22 34.25 -14.57
N GLY A 170 -26.01 33.92 -13.54
CA GLY A 170 -25.92 32.66 -12.80
C GLY A 170 -24.67 32.54 -11.94
N GLN A 171 -24.10 33.65 -11.43
CA GLN A 171 -22.94 33.63 -10.54
C GLN A 171 -23.29 34.07 -9.10
N GLY A 172 -22.72 33.37 -8.12
CA GLY A 172 -22.86 33.63 -6.68
C GLY A 172 -21.58 33.30 -5.93
N CYS A 173 -21.45 33.81 -4.71
CA CYS A 173 -20.31 33.48 -3.86
C CYS A 173 -20.36 32.02 -3.43
N ALA A 174 -19.23 31.35 -3.55
CA ALA A 174 -19.04 29.94 -3.26
C ALA A 174 -17.68 29.76 -2.60
N GLU A 175 -17.47 28.74 -1.77
CA GLU A 175 -16.17 28.49 -1.14
C GLU A 175 -15.05 28.29 -2.17
N CYS A 176 -15.41 27.81 -3.37
CA CYS A 176 -14.47 27.57 -4.45
C CYS A 176 -15.07 27.74 -5.85
N ALA A 177 -14.23 28.08 -6.82
CA ALA A 177 -14.55 28.10 -8.24
C ALA A 177 -13.74 27.04 -9.00
N GLY A 178 -12.62 26.60 -8.43
CA GLY A 178 -11.82 25.47 -8.89
C GLY A 178 -10.96 24.88 -7.78
N ALA A 179 -10.20 23.82 -8.10
CA ALA A 179 -9.40 23.07 -7.12
C ALA A 179 -8.33 23.91 -6.39
N ASN A 180 -7.90 25.03 -6.97
CA ASN A 180 -6.89 25.91 -6.37
C ASN A 180 -7.44 26.77 -5.22
N ASP A 181 -8.77 26.83 -5.07
CA ASP A 181 -9.42 27.65 -4.04
C ASP A 181 -9.60 26.88 -2.73
N CYS A 182 -9.33 25.57 -2.72
CA CYS A 182 -9.49 24.69 -1.56
C CYS A 182 -8.16 24.32 -0.88
N GLY A 183 -8.24 23.90 0.38
CA GLY A 183 -7.08 23.41 1.12
C GLY A 183 -6.42 22.18 0.47
N PRO A 184 -5.18 21.82 0.84
CA PRO A 184 -4.42 20.70 0.24
C PRO A 184 -5.04 19.31 0.45
N ARG A 185 -6.18 19.23 1.17
CA ARG A 185 -6.98 18.03 1.41
C ARG A 185 -8.42 18.18 0.97
N GLU A 186 -8.77 19.24 0.25
CA GLU A 186 -10.14 19.55 -0.15
C GLU A 186 -10.23 19.70 -1.67
N ALA A 187 -11.38 19.35 -2.25
CA ALA A 187 -11.68 19.55 -3.66
C ALA A 187 -12.91 20.42 -3.80
N CYS A 188 -12.89 21.26 -4.82
CA CYS A 188 -14.03 22.09 -5.15
C CYS A 188 -15.14 21.25 -5.79
N HIS A 189 -16.22 21.03 -5.07
CA HIS A 189 -17.39 20.32 -5.57
C HIS A 189 -18.63 21.19 -5.40
N ALA A 190 -19.25 21.54 -6.52
CA ALA A 190 -20.47 22.34 -6.52
C ALA A 190 -20.30 23.69 -5.77
N GLY A 191 -19.11 24.28 -5.84
CA GLY A 191 -18.81 25.52 -5.15
C GLY A 191 -18.50 25.39 -3.65
N LEU A 192 -18.36 24.17 -3.12
CA LEU A 192 -17.95 23.91 -1.73
C LEU A 192 -16.59 23.19 -1.71
N CYS A 193 -15.72 23.58 -0.79
CA CYS A 193 -14.47 22.85 -0.51
C CYS A 193 -14.81 21.66 0.38
N GLN A 194 -14.87 20.48 -0.22
CA GLN A 194 -15.16 19.24 0.48
C GLN A 194 -13.86 18.46 0.67
N ASP A 195 -13.67 17.87 1.86
CA ASP A 195 -12.52 17.00 2.11
C ASP A 195 -12.41 15.90 1.03
N VAL A 196 -11.25 15.83 0.38
CA VAL A 196 -10.78 14.74 -0.48
C VAL A 196 -10.46 13.54 0.41
N CYS A 197 -11.51 12.99 0.99
CA CYS A 197 -11.63 11.67 1.57
C CYS A 197 -10.64 11.31 2.70
N ALA A 198 -11.16 11.24 3.93
CA ALA A 198 -10.65 10.37 4.99
C ALA A 198 -10.76 8.86 4.63
N SER A 199 -11.32 8.50 3.47
CA SER A 199 -11.22 7.16 2.89
C SER A 199 -11.42 7.14 1.36
N ARG A 200 -10.31 7.19 0.61
CA ARG A 200 -10.10 6.78 -0.80
C ARG A 200 -10.55 7.68 -1.97
N VAL A 201 -9.81 7.58 -3.09
CA VAL A 201 -10.08 8.19 -4.42
C VAL A 201 -9.66 7.21 -5.55
N CYS A 202 -10.40 7.08 -6.69
CA CYS A 202 -10.00 7.46 -8.09
C CYS A 202 -10.87 7.05 -9.32
N GLY A 203 -11.16 8.05 -10.19
CA GLY A 203 -11.49 8.13 -11.65
C GLY A 203 -12.92 7.77 -12.14
N SER A 204 -13.64 8.53 -12.99
CA SER A 204 -13.22 9.45 -14.08
C SER A 204 -14.30 10.48 -14.51
N VAL A 205 -13.84 11.54 -15.21
CA VAL A 205 -14.41 12.48 -16.20
C VAL A 205 -15.90 12.93 -16.10
N GLU A 206 -16.07 14.22 -15.81
CA GLU A 206 -17.30 15.03 -15.89
C GLU A 206 -18.50 14.60 -15.01
N GLY A 207 -18.68 15.34 -13.92
CA GLY A 207 -19.92 15.34 -13.15
C GLY A 207 -19.91 14.42 -11.94
N ALA A 208 -19.23 14.85 -10.87
CA ALA A 208 -19.86 15.02 -9.56
C ALA A 208 -20.95 14.01 -9.12
N THR A 209 -20.71 12.70 -9.19
CA THR A 209 -21.17 11.64 -8.26
C THR A 209 -20.37 10.38 -8.60
N CYS A 210 -19.95 9.64 -7.57
CA CYS A 210 -18.96 8.55 -7.64
C CYS A 210 -19.15 7.59 -8.84
N GLY A 211 -18.28 7.71 -9.85
CA GLY A 211 -18.22 6.79 -10.99
C GLY A 211 -17.27 5.62 -10.72
N THR A 212 -17.67 4.44 -11.18
CA THR A 212 -16.79 3.28 -11.40
C THR A 212 -15.66 3.64 -12.36
N CYS A 213 -14.42 3.21 -12.12
CA CYS A 213 -13.42 3.21 -13.19
C CYS A 213 -13.98 2.39 -14.36
N PRO A 214 -13.83 2.83 -15.62
CA PRO A 214 -14.29 2.05 -16.76
C PRO A 214 -13.52 0.71 -16.85
N GLY A 215 -14.25 -0.39 -17.01
CA GLY A 215 -13.69 -1.74 -17.12
C GLY A 215 -13.30 -2.37 -15.76
N GLU A 216 -12.29 -3.25 -15.76
CA GLU A 216 -11.78 -3.94 -14.56
C GLU A 216 -10.76 -3.10 -13.75
N SER A 217 -10.61 -1.82 -14.10
CA SER A 217 -9.62 -0.87 -13.59
C SER A 217 -9.81 -0.52 -12.10
N PHE A 218 -8.72 -0.16 -11.40
CA PHE A 218 -8.75 0.27 -9.99
C PHE A 218 -7.99 1.58 -9.75
N CYS A 219 -8.30 2.22 -8.63
CA CYS A 219 -7.72 3.48 -8.21
C CYS A 219 -6.24 3.34 -7.81
N THR A 220 -5.39 4.30 -8.20
CA THR A 220 -4.01 4.38 -7.70
C THR A 220 -4.00 4.65 -6.18
N PRO A 221 -3.00 4.18 -5.42
CA PRO A 221 -2.94 4.36 -3.97
C PRO A 221 -2.92 5.83 -3.51
N ASP A 222 -2.40 6.73 -4.34
CA ASP A 222 -2.38 8.18 -4.09
C ASP A 222 -3.67 8.89 -4.52
N GLY A 223 -4.61 8.15 -5.11
CA GLY A 223 -5.91 8.68 -5.46
C GLY A 223 -5.92 9.61 -6.67
N ARG A 224 -4.94 9.51 -7.58
CA ARG A 224 -4.79 10.46 -8.69
C ARG A 224 -5.05 9.89 -10.09
N GLY A 225 -5.09 8.57 -10.28
CA GLY A 225 -5.54 7.95 -11.53
C GLY A 225 -6.36 6.66 -11.38
N CYS A 226 -7.08 6.27 -12.45
CA CYS A 226 -7.46 4.86 -12.64
C CYS A 226 -6.30 4.16 -13.35
N LEU A 227 -5.80 3.07 -12.77
CA LEU A 227 -4.98 2.10 -13.47
C LEU A 227 -5.91 1.19 -14.25
N ALA A 228 -5.81 1.23 -15.57
CA ALA A 228 -6.50 0.28 -16.42
C ALA A 228 -6.04 -1.13 -16.05
N TYR A 229 -6.98 -2.01 -15.74
CA TYR A 229 -6.69 -3.43 -15.63
C TYR A 229 -6.36 -3.89 -17.05
N LEU A 230 -5.07 -3.92 -17.36
CA LEU A 230 -4.61 -4.80 -18.41
C LEU A 230 -4.81 -6.21 -17.83
N ALA A 231 -5.99 -6.79 -18.11
CA ALA A 231 -6.27 -8.22 -18.03
C ALA A 231 -5.40 -8.97 -19.04
N THR A 232 -4.10 -8.73 -18.99
CA THR A 232 -3.12 -9.64 -19.47
C THR A 232 -2.75 -10.43 -18.24
N SER A 233 -3.17 -11.69 -18.25
CA SER A 233 -2.73 -12.76 -17.39
C SER A 233 -1.19 -12.82 -17.42
N PHE A 234 -0.52 -11.93 -16.71
CA PHE A 234 0.89 -12.06 -16.44
C PHE A 234 0.98 -12.88 -15.16
N SER A 235 1.69 -14.00 -15.25
CA SER A 235 1.97 -14.88 -14.11
C SER A 235 2.59 -14.05 -12.99
N ALA A 236 2.27 -14.39 -11.75
CA ALA A 236 2.82 -13.74 -10.55
C ALA A 236 4.31 -14.12 -10.33
N GLU A 237 5.08 -14.30 -11.39
CA GLU A 237 6.49 -14.72 -11.42
C GLU A 237 7.48 -13.58 -11.12
N GLU A 238 7.04 -12.51 -10.48
CA GLU A 238 7.83 -11.30 -10.43
C GLU A 238 8.85 -11.35 -9.29
N GLY A 239 10.13 -11.45 -9.68
CA GLY A 239 11.26 -11.85 -8.86
C GLY A 239 11.22 -11.42 -7.39
N PHE A 240 11.33 -12.42 -6.51
CA PHE A 240 11.42 -12.25 -5.06
C PHE A 240 12.80 -12.66 -4.57
N ALA A 241 13.35 -11.87 -3.64
CA ALA A 241 14.64 -12.18 -3.05
C ALA A 241 14.73 -11.78 -1.60
N GLN A 242 15.38 -12.63 -0.81
CA GLN A 242 15.68 -12.38 0.59
C GLN A 242 17.17 -12.28 0.83
N GLY A 243 17.55 -11.28 1.62
CA GLY A 243 18.85 -11.20 2.28
C GLY A 243 18.66 -11.19 3.80
N ALA A 244 19.77 -11.12 4.53
CA ALA A 244 19.74 -11.13 5.99
C ALA A 244 18.94 -9.96 6.60
N THR A 245 18.88 -8.82 5.91
CA THR A 245 18.30 -7.57 6.45
C THR A 245 17.13 -7.04 5.65
N ALA A 246 16.81 -7.61 4.50
CA ALA A 246 15.78 -7.07 3.62
C ALA A 246 15.15 -8.13 2.72
N LEU A 247 13.93 -7.83 2.28
CA LEU A 247 13.27 -8.49 1.16
C LEU A 247 13.15 -7.51 0.01
N VAL A 248 13.21 -8.03 -1.21
CA VAL A 248 13.03 -7.27 -2.44
C VAL A 248 12.03 -8.01 -3.31
N TRP A 249 11.13 -7.29 -3.97
CA TRP A 249 10.17 -7.86 -4.90
C TRP A 249 9.84 -6.91 -6.05
N ALA A 250 9.47 -7.48 -7.18
CA ALA A 250 8.92 -6.78 -8.34
C ALA A 250 7.38 -6.69 -8.23
N ASP A 251 6.82 -5.53 -8.61
CA ASP A 251 5.40 -5.22 -8.54
C ASP A 251 4.83 -4.68 -9.87
N GLY A 252 4.27 -5.61 -10.63
CA GLY A 252 3.68 -5.45 -11.95
C GLY A 252 2.35 -4.73 -11.96
N ARG A 253 1.71 -4.56 -10.78
CA ARG A 253 0.43 -3.84 -10.65
C ARG A 253 0.49 -2.39 -11.12
N SER A 254 1.67 -1.78 -11.06
CA SER A 254 1.88 -0.38 -11.43
C SER A 254 1.84 -0.11 -12.93
N GLY A 255 1.75 -1.14 -13.78
CA GLY A 255 1.88 -1.02 -15.24
C GLY A 255 3.31 -0.69 -15.72
N ALA A 256 4.23 -0.37 -14.80
CA ALA A 256 5.63 -0.06 -15.05
C ALA A 256 6.57 -0.85 -14.11
N ALA A 257 6.16 -2.07 -13.73
CA ALA A 257 6.88 -3.03 -12.88
C ALA A 257 7.84 -2.37 -11.87
N ALA A 258 7.28 -1.92 -10.76
CA ALA A 258 8.01 -1.21 -9.72
C ALA A 258 8.82 -2.20 -8.88
N LEU A 259 10.08 -1.88 -8.57
CA LEU A 259 10.85 -2.69 -7.63
C LEU A 259 10.74 -2.09 -6.23
N TRP A 260 10.35 -2.92 -5.27
CA TRP A 260 10.21 -2.55 -3.88
C TRP A 260 11.17 -3.33 -2.99
N SER A 261 11.40 -2.80 -1.80
CA SER A 261 12.11 -3.47 -0.72
C SER A 261 11.42 -3.23 0.61
N VAL A 262 11.60 -4.15 1.55
CA VAL A 262 11.24 -3.96 2.95
C VAL A 262 12.45 -4.28 3.82
N ASP A 263 12.77 -3.37 4.72
CA ASP A 263 13.76 -3.60 5.77
C ASP A 263 13.15 -4.55 6.83
N LEU A 264 13.77 -5.71 7.04
CA LEU A 264 13.24 -6.75 7.94
C LEU A 264 13.33 -6.36 9.41
N ALA A 265 14.25 -5.46 9.77
CA ALA A 265 14.39 -4.98 11.14
C ALA A 265 13.30 -3.95 11.47
N THR A 266 13.00 -3.03 10.55
CA THR A 266 12.05 -1.93 10.79
C THR A 266 10.66 -2.17 10.24
N GLY A 267 10.48 -3.14 9.34
CA GLY A 267 9.23 -3.35 8.60
C GLY A 267 8.88 -2.20 7.65
N THR A 268 9.86 -1.39 7.25
CA THR A 268 9.63 -0.21 6.42
C THR A 268 9.74 -0.56 4.95
N ASP A 269 8.63 -0.41 4.23
CA ASP A 269 8.57 -0.56 2.77
C ASP A 269 9.18 0.66 2.06
N ARG A 270 9.88 0.40 0.95
CA ARG A 270 10.52 1.43 0.11
C ARG A 270 10.45 1.05 -1.35
N LEU A 271 10.03 2.01 -2.17
CA LEU A 271 10.13 1.94 -3.62
C LEU A 271 11.58 2.21 -4.05
N LEU A 272 12.23 1.21 -4.66
CA LEU A 272 13.61 1.31 -5.15
C LEU A 272 13.68 1.98 -6.52
N THR A 273 12.76 1.62 -7.40
CA THR A 273 12.62 2.26 -8.71
C THR A 273 11.23 2.03 -9.29
N LEU A 274 10.72 3.04 -9.97
CA LEU A 274 9.67 2.88 -10.99
C LEU A 274 10.39 2.37 -12.25
N GLY A 275 9.81 1.43 -12.99
CA GLY A 275 10.47 0.78 -14.13
C GLY A 275 11.12 1.75 -15.12
N VAL A 276 12.06 1.23 -15.91
CA VAL A 276 12.80 2.00 -16.92
C VAL A 276 11.90 2.35 -18.13
N GLY A 277 11.06 3.37 -17.95
CA GLY A 277 10.18 3.88 -19.00
C GLY A 277 8.95 3.02 -19.28
N ALA A 278 8.13 3.44 -20.25
CA ALA A 278 6.84 2.83 -20.56
C ALA A 278 6.93 1.44 -21.23
N GLU A 279 8.13 0.97 -21.59
CA GLU A 279 8.33 -0.27 -22.36
C GLU A 279 9.22 -1.31 -21.65
N GLY A 280 9.80 -0.96 -20.50
CA GLY A 280 10.65 -1.86 -19.73
C GLY A 280 9.85 -2.70 -18.75
N TYR A 281 9.83 -4.02 -18.94
CA TYR A 281 9.31 -4.97 -17.96
C TYR A 281 10.45 -5.42 -17.02
N LEU A 282 10.11 -5.68 -15.76
CA LEU A 282 11.00 -6.18 -14.73
C LEU A 282 10.60 -7.61 -14.43
N ASP A 283 11.45 -8.58 -14.78
CA ASP A 283 11.11 -10.00 -14.68
C ASP A 283 11.81 -10.67 -13.48
N GLY A 284 13.09 -10.35 -13.29
CA GLY A 284 13.88 -10.90 -12.19
C GLY A 284 14.39 -9.84 -11.22
N ALA A 285 14.40 -10.17 -9.94
CA ALA A 285 15.11 -9.42 -8.90
C ALA A 285 15.83 -10.39 -7.96
N THR A 286 17.04 -10.03 -7.52
CA THR A 286 17.79 -10.82 -6.54
C THR A 286 18.62 -9.97 -5.58
N LEU A 287 19.09 -10.56 -4.49
CA LEU A 287 20.02 -9.97 -3.54
C LEU A 287 21.35 -10.71 -3.60
N ALA A 288 22.45 -9.98 -3.82
CA ALA A 288 23.79 -10.55 -3.92
C ALA A 288 24.84 -9.55 -3.39
N GLY A 289 25.79 -10.02 -2.58
CA GLY A 289 26.85 -9.17 -2.02
C GLY A 289 26.36 -7.91 -1.31
N GLY A 290 25.20 -7.97 -0.65
CA GLY A 290 24.56 -6.84 0.04
C GLY A 290 23.89 -5.80 -0.87
N LYS A 291 23.76 -6.10 -2.17
CA LYS A 291 23.11 -5.24 -3.17
C LYS A 291 21.86 -5.88 -3.74
N VAL A 292 20.98 -5.03 -4.24
CA VAL A 292 19.83 -5.40 -5.06
C VAL A 292 20.27 -5.48 -6.51
N PHE A 293 19.84 -6.53 -7.19
CA PHE A 293 19.97 -6.68 -8.63
C PHE A 293 18.61 -6.88 -9.26
N ALA A 294 18.43 -6.32 -10.45
CA ALA A 294 17.17 -6.36 -11.18
C ALA A 294 17.45 -6.55 -12.68
N ALA A 295 16.62 -7.35 -13.33
CA ALA A 295 16.67 -7.60 -14.75
C ALA A 295 15.52 -6.90 -15.45
N TYR A 296 15.85 -5.98 -16.35
CA TYR A 296 14.87 -5.33 -17.20
C TYR A 296 14.98 -5.86 -18.63
N THR A 297 13.87 -5.80 -19.37
CA THR A 297 13.82 -6.16 -20.79
C THR A 297 14.62 -5.21 -21.71
N ASP A 298 15.26 -4.19 -21.16
CA ASP A 298 15.92 -3.12 -21.91
C ASP A 298 17.37 -3.41 -22.34
N GLY A 299 17.91 -4.60 -22.07
CA GLY A 299 19.32 -4.90 -22.36
C GLY A 299 20.21 -5.15 -21.14
N TYR A 300 19.78 -4.70 -19.96
CA TYR A 300 20.70 -4.48 -18.86
C TYR A 300 20.25 -5.13 -17.56
N LEU A 301 21.24 -5.60 -16.80
CA LEU A 301 21.07 -5.76 -15.37
C LEU A 301 21.29 -4.41 -14.70
N TYR A 302 20.55 -4.18 -13.63
CA TYR A 302 20.64 -3.02 -12.78
C TYR A 302 21.08 -3.44 -11.39
N SER A 303 21.81 -2.58 -10.70
CA SER A 303 22.20 -2.81 -9.31
C SER A 303 22.14 -1.54 -8.49
N GLY A 304 21.91 -1.70 -7.19
CA GLY A 304 21.92 -0.61 -6.23
C GLY A 304 21.93 -1.14 -4.80
N ASP A 305 22.10 -0.23 -3.86
CA ASP A 305 21.92 -0.58 -2.44
C ASP A 305 20.44 -0.83 -2.17
N VAL A 306 20.14 -1.62 -1.14
CA VAL A 306 18.75 -1.88 -0.66
C VAL A 306 18.00 -0.61 -0.27
N GLN A 307 18.70 0.51 -0.10
CA GLN A 307 18.12 1.81 0.21
C GLN A 307 18.20 2.80 -0.95
N GLY A 308 18.86 2.42 -2.04
CA GLY A 308 19.27 3.30 -3.11
C GLY A 308 18.47 3.12 -4.39
N ARG A 309 18.62 4.10 -5.28
CA ARG A 309 18.16 3.98 -6.66
C ARG A 309 19.05 3.00 -7.40
N LEU A 310 18.45 2.13 -8.22
CA LEU A 310 19.22 1.25 -9.08
C LEU A 310 19.90 2.05 -10.21
N SER A 311 21.08 1.56 -10.60
CA SER A 311 21.86 2.06 -11.72
C SER A 311 22.22 0.91 -12.66
N ARG A 312 22.50 1.21 -13.94
CA ARG A 312 22.93 0.17 -14.88
C ARG A 312 24.19 -0.50 -14.36
N PHE A 313 24.13 -1.82 -14.24
CA PHE A 313 25.20 -2.64 -13.74
C PHE A 313 26.06 -3.18 -14.88
N THR A 314 25.46 -3.97 -15.76
CA THR A 314 26.16 -4.55 -16.91
C THR A 314 25.16 -4.92 -18.00
N ALA A 315 25.63 -4.92 -19.24
CA ALA A 315 24.82 -5.39 -20.37
C ALA A 315 24.80 -6.93 -20.35
N VAL A 316 23.64 -7.50 -20.64
CA VAL A 316 23.51 -8.95 -20.80
C VAL A 316 23.76 -9.28 -22.27
N PRO A 317 24.63 -10.25 -22.59
CA PRO A 317 24.89 -10.63 -23.97
C PRO A 317 23.60 -10.96 -24.72
N GLY A 318 23.36 -10.29 -25.85
CA GLY A 318 22.19 -10.53 -26.69
C GLY A 318 20.91 -9.78 -26.29
N LEU A 319 20.84 -9.13 -25.13
CA LEU A 319 19.67 -8.33 -24.77
C LEU A 319 19.62 -7.00 -25.54
N GLY A 320 18.40 -6.56 -25.88
CA GLY A 320 18.13 -5.31 -26.60
C GLY A 320 18.19 -5.42 -28.13
N THR A 321 18.44 -6.62 -28.69
CA THR A 321 18.32 -6.86 -30.14
C THR A 321 16.89 -7.18 -30.57
N SER A 322 16.04 -7.65 -29.64
CA SER A 322 14.61 -7.90 -29.82
C SER A 322 13.91 -7.82 -28.47
N ASN A 323 12.58 -7.64 -28.50
CA ASN A 323 11.74 -7.67 -27.30
C ASN A 323 11.49 -9.11 -26.80
N SER A 324 12.11 -10.11 -27.43
CA SER A 324 11.97 -11.55 -27.14
C SER A 324 13.09 -12.11 -26.27
N VAL A 325 14.15 -11.34 -26.02
CA VAL A 325 15.26 -11.74 -25.14
C VAL A 325 15.18 -10.98 -23.83
N TRP A 326 15.20 -11.69 -22.71
CA TRP A 326 15.36 -11.10 -21.37
C TRP A 326 15.84 -12.13 -20.34
N CYS A 327 16.28 -11.65 -19.17
CA CYS A 327 16.58 -12.52 -18.03
C CYS A 327 15.29 -12.82 -17.28
N GLN A 328 14.73 -14.03 -17.46
CA GLN A 328 13.47 -14.44 -16.85
C GLN A 328 13.60 -14.61 -15.33
N GLY A 329 14.71 -15.21 -14.89
CA GLY A 329 15.01 -15.42 -13.47
C GLY A 329 16.35 -14.83 -13.07
N LEU A 330 16.45 -14.33 -11.84
CA LEU A 330 17.71 -13.94 -11.20
C LEU A 330 17.93 -14.72 -9.91
N ALA A 331 19.16 -15.17 -9.69
CA ALA A 331 19.58 -15.77 -8.42
C ALA A 331 20.91 -15.18 -7.95
N GLY A 332 21.00 -14.89 -6.66
CA GLY A 332 22.13 -14.22 -6.04
C GLY A 332 23.14 -15.20 -5.44
N HIS A 333 24.41 -14.84 -5.54
CA HIS A 333 25.53 -15.47 -4.86
C HIS A 333 26.41 -14.38 -4.23
N ASP A 334 27.25 -14.73 -3.25
CA ASP A 334 28.14 -13.75 -2.59
C ASP A 334 29.11 -13.05 -3.56
N ALA A 335 29.40 -13.69 -4.69
CA ALA A 335 30.35 -13.21 -5.69
C ALA A 335 29.75 -13.03 -7.10
N TYR A 336 28.50 -13.44 -7.33
CA TYR A 336 27.88 -13.41 -8.65
C TYR A 336 26.38 -13.15 -8.60
N VAL A 337 25.82 -12.73 -9.72
CA VAL A 337 24.40 -12.86 -10.04
C VAL A 337 24.27 -13.82 -11.21
N ILE A 338 23.32 -14.73 -11.11
CA ILE A 338 22.96 -15.66 -12.19
C ILE A 338 21.70 -15.15 -12.86
N CYS A 339 21.71 -15.12 -14.18
CA CYS A 339 20.54 -14.83 -15.00
C CYS A 339 20.17 -16.05 -15.83
N ALA A 340 18.89 -16.39 -15.79
CA ALA A 340 18.25 -17.32 -16.70
C ALA A 340 17.83 -16.54 -17.95
N LEU A 341 18.68 -16.54 -18.98
CA LEU A 341 18.42 -15.85 -20.24
C LEU A 341 17.51 -16.71 -21.11
N VAL A 342 16.38 -16.14 -21.53
CA VAL A 342 15.46 -16.75 -22.48
C VAL A 342 15.37 -15.88 -23.71
N ASP A 343 15.41 -16.52 -24.88
CA ASP A 343 15.04 -15.93 -26.16
C ASP A 343 13.91 -16.74 -26.79
N TYR A 344 12.73 -16.13 -26.94
CA TYR A 344 11.58 -16.78 -27.58
C TYR A 344 11.67 -16.83 -29.12
N ASP A 345 12.52 -16.02 -29.74
CA ASP A 345 12.72 -15.98 -31.19
C ASP A 345 13.97 -16.75 -31.65
N ASP A 346 14.69 -17.39 -30.72
CA ASP A 346 15.96 -18.10 -30.97
C ASP A 346 17.04 -17.21 -31.66
N ALA A 347 16.96 -15.88 -31.53
CA ALA A 347 17.92 -14.94 -32.10
C ALA A 347 19.28 -14.99 -31.38
N VAL A 348 19.28 -15.31 -30.09
CA VAL A 348 20.43 -15.53 -29.23
C VAL A 348 20.27 -16.84 -28.44
N PRO A 349 21.35 -17.57 -28.16
CA PRO A 349 21.24 -18.80 -27.39
C PRO A 349 20.79 -18.55 -25.95
N SER A 350 19.59 -19.02 -25.61
CA SER A 350 19.12 -19.17 -24.23
C SER A 350 20.12 -19.94 -23.36
N GLY A 351 20.05 -19.71 -22.06
CA GLY A 351 20.84 -20.46 -21.09
C GLY A 351 21.11 -19.69 -19.80
N LEU A 352 22.02 -20.22 -19.00
CA LEU A 352 22.38 -19.63 -17.73
C LEU A 352 23.65 -18.78 -17.88
N TYR A 353 23.60 -17.56 -17.39
CA TYR A 353 24.72 -16.61 -17.44
C TYR A 353 25.10 -16.17 -16.04
N ARG A 354 26.41 -16.16 -15.76
CA ARG A 354 26.98 -15.72 -14.48
C ARG A 354 27.66 -14.36 -14.66
N PHE A 355 27.26 -13.39 -13.84
CA PHE A 355 27.78 -12.02 -13.83
C PHE A 355 28.54 -11.76 -12.53
N PRO A 356 29.86 -11.51 -12.57
CA PRO A 356 30.63 -11.12 -11.38
C PRO A 356 30.17 -9.77 -10.82
N LEU A 357 30.08 -9.63 -9.49
CA LEU A 357 29.55 -8.41 -8.83
C LEU A 357 30.41 -7.14 -9.04
N ASP A 358 31.59 -7.27 -9.64
CA ASP A 358 32.47 -6.16 -10.02
C ASP A 358 32.09 -5.51 -11.37
N GLY A 359 31.04 -6.00 -12.04
CA GLY A 359 30.50 -5.44 -13.28
C GLY A 359 31.15 -5.98 -14.55
N GLN A 360 32.03 -6.98 -14.46
CA GLN A 360 32.56 -7.65 -15.65
C GLN A 360 31.45 -8.28 -16.50
N PRO A 361 31.68 -8.49 -17.82
CA PRO A 361 30.71 -9.14 -18.69
C PRO A 361 30.31 -10.53 -18.18
N GLY A 362 29.05 -10.89 -18.41
CA GLY A 362 28.53 -12.21 -18.07
C GLY A 362 29.19 -13.33 -18.86
N VAL A 363 29.35 -14.49 -18.22
CA VAL A 363 29.85 -15.72 -18.85
C VAL A 363 28.73 -16.75 -18.86
N LYS A 364 28.46 -17.35 -20.02
CA LYS A 364 27.51 -18.46 -20.13
C LYS A 364 28.05 -19.68 -19.39
N ILE A 365 27.25 -20.26 -18.50
CA ILE A 365 27.61 -21.43 -17.69
C ILE A 365 26.80 -22.69 -18.05
N ASP A 366 25.67 -22.55 -18.76
CA ASP A 366 24.86 -23.69 -19.20
C ASP A 366 24.02 -23.35 -20.44
N ASP A 367 23.73 -24.35 -21.26
CA ASP A 367 22.94 -24.29 -22.49
C ASP A 367 21.50 -24.80 -22.25
N VAL A 368 20.79 -24.22 -21.29
CA VAL A 368 19.38 -24.53 -20.99
C VAL A 368 18.46 -23.80 -21.97
N VAL A 369 17.39 -24.46 -22.45
CA VAL A 369 16.54 -23.91 -23.53
C VAL A 369 15.62 -22.80 -23.01
N GLN A 370 14.91 -23.05 -21.91
CA GLN A 370 14.05 -22.05 -21.30
C GLN A 370 14.11 -22.13 -19.76
N PRO A 371 15.24 -21.70 -19.17
CA PRO A 371 15.38 -21.70 -17.71
C PRO A 371 14.37 -20.74 -17.07
N SER A 372 13.59 -21.22 -16.09
CA SER A 372 12.62 -20.40 -15.34
C SER A 372 13.00 -20.31 -13.86
N GLY A 373 12.71 -21.35 -13.06
CA GLY A 373 13.04 -21.43 -11.66
C GLY A 373 14.55 -21.48 -11.48
N LEU A 374 15.09 -20.62 -10.62
CA LEU A 374 16.54 -20.46 -10.43
C LEU A 374 16.88 -20.23 -8.96
N ILE A 375 17.79 -21.03 -8.43
CA ILE A 375 18.30 -20.87 -7.06
C ILE A 375 19.77 -21.30 -6.98
N VAL A 376 20.55 -20.60 -6.16
CA VAL A 376 21.96 -20.93 -5.91
C VAL A 376 22.10 -21.52 -4.52
N ALA A 377 22.71 -22.71 -4.43
CA ALA A 377 23.02 -23.37 -3.17
C ALA A 377 24.30 -24.20 -3.32
N ASP A 378 25.17 -24.20 -2.31
CA ASP A 378 26.40 -25.01 -2.25
C ASP A 378 27.31 -24.93 -3.51
N GLU A 379 27.55 -23.72 -4.05
CA GLU A 379 28.32 -23.49 -5.30
C GLU A 379 27.73 -24.16 -6.56
N GLU A 380 26.45 -24.53 -6.49
CA GLU A 380 25.65 -25.06 -7.60
C GLU A 380 24.48 -24.12 -7.91
N VAL A 381 24.12 -24.05 -9.18
CA VAL A 381 22.93 -23.37 -9.66
C VAL A 381 21.90 -24.45 -9.98
N PHE A 382 20.78 -24.46 -9.26
CA PHE A 382 19.64 -25.34 -9.52
C PHE A 382 18.63 -24.59 -10.38
N TRP A 383 18.05 -25.31 -11.34
CA TRP A 383 17.20 -24.70 -12.34
C TRP A 383 16.10 -25.63 -12.84
N SER A 384 14.98 -25.06 -13.30
CA SER A 384 13.95 -25.76 -14.06
C SER A 384 13.93 -25.24 -15.50
N ASP A 385 13.68 -26.12 -16.45
CA ASP A 385 13.48 -25.77 -17.86
C ASP A 385 12.01 -26.00 -18.20
N PHE A 386 11.28 -24.91 -18.39
CA PHE A 386 9.83 -24.94 -18.57
C PHE A 386 9.45 -25.70 -19.85
N ASN A 387 10.11 -25.46 -20.97
CA ASN A 387 9.85 -26.19 -22.21
C ASN A 387 10.62 -27.51 -22.30
N GLY A 388 11.81 -27.58 -21.71
CA GLY A 388 12.64 -28.79 -21.70
C GLY A 388 12.07 -29.90 -20.81
N GLY A 389 11.18 -29.56 -19.87
CA GLY A 389 10.58 -30.50 -18.94
C GLY A 389 11.64 -31.19 -18.09
N VAL A 390 12.58 -30.42 -17.54
CA VAL A 390 13.64 -30.94 -16.67
C VAL A 390 13.87 -30.06 -15.45
N VAL A 391 14.21 -30.70 -14.34
CA VAL A 391 14.83 -30.07 -13.18
C VAL A 391 16.29 -30.50 -13.16
N GLY A 392 17.20 -29.54 -13.09
CA GLY A 392 18.63 -29.75 -13.22
C GLY A 392 19.45 -28.92 -12.25
N LYS A 393 20.76 -29.14 -12.31
CA LYS A 393 21.74 -28.29 -11.65
C LYS A 393 22.99 -28.17 -12.50
N THR A 394 23.74 -27.09 -12.33
CA THR A 394 25.06 -26.90 -12.93
C THR A 394 26.01 -26.32 -11.91
N GLY A 395 27.27 -26.76 -11.92
CA GLY A 395 28.28 -26.20 -11.01
C GLY A 395 28.65 -24.78 -11.43
N LEU A 396 28.64 -23.84 -10.47
CA LEU A 396 28.79 -22.40 -10.70
C LEU A 396 30.05 -22.04 -11.50
N LEU A 397 31.13 -22.80 -11.34
CA LEU A 397 32.42 -22.61 -12.04
C LEU A 397 32.71 -23.66 -13.13
N SER A 398 32.05 -24.81 -13.09
CA SER A 398 32.42 -25.96 -13.94
C SER A 398 31.63 -26.03 -15.25
N GLY A 399 30.43 -25.46 -15.27
CA GLY A 399 29.47 -25.59 -16.38
C GLY A 399 29.01 -27.03 -16.65
N GLN A 400 29.32 -27.99 -15.77
CA GLN A 400 28.81 -29.36 -15.89
C GLN A 400 27.38 -29.40 -15.38
N HIS A 401 26.42 -29.58 -16.28
CA HIS A 401 25.04 -29.79 -15.89
C HIS A 401 24.74 -31.25 -15.56
N THR A 402 23.78 -31.43 -14.64
CA THR A 402 23.22 -32.72 -14.26
C THR A 402 21.70 -32.59 -14.27
N VAL A 403 21.03 -33.41 -15.06
CA VAL A 403 19.57 -33.55 -15.00
C VAL A 403 19.23 -34.38 -13.77
N LEU A 404 18.49 -33.79 -12.83
CA LEU A 404 18.02 -34.46 -11.63
C LEU A 404 16.72 -35.22 -11.92
N GLU A 405 15.84 -34.61 -12.71
CA GLU A 405 14.55 -35.19 -13.08
C GLU A 405 14.05 -34.66 -14.43
N ARG A 406 13.20 -35.45 -15.10
CA ARG A 406 12.49 -35.06 -16.31
C ARG A 406 11.03 -34.79 -15.99
N VAL A 407 10.75 -33.56 -15.60
CA VAL A 407 9.42 -33.06 -15.25
C VAL A 407 9.38 -31.57 -15.56
N GLN A 408 8.25 -31.08 -16.06
CA GLN A 408 8.03 -29.64 -16.19
C GLN A 408 7.70 -29.08 -14.81
N ALA A 409 8.56 -28.18 -14.33
CA ALA A 409 8.46 -27.59 -13.00
C ALA A 409 8.62 -26.07 -13.11
N ASP A 410 7.93 -25.36 -12.24
CA ASP A 410 7.88 -23.89 -12.30
C ASP A 410 8.79 -23.27 -11.23
N LEU A 411 8.49 -23.53 -9.95
CA LEU A 411 9.23 -23.00 -8.80
C LEU A 411 10.13 -24.07 -8.17
N LEU A 412 11.28 -23.63 -7.66
CA LEU A 412 12.26 -24.46 -6.98
C LEU A 412 12.61 -23.94 -5.59
N ALA A 413 12.90 -24.85 -4.67
CA ALA A 413 13.60 -24.58 -3.42
C ALA A 413 14.66 -25.65 -3.16
N VAL A 414 15.71 -25.32 -2.41
CA VAL A 414 16.78 -26.26 -2.06
C VAL A 414 17.01 -26.22 -0.56
N GLU A 415 16.79 -27.35 0.11
CA GLU A 415 16.91 -27.45 1.57
C GLU A 415 17.21 -28.89 1.99
N GLY A 416 18.05 -29.09 3.01
CA GLY A 416 18.31 -30.43 3.57
C GLY A 416 18.86 -31.45 2.57
N GLY A 417 19.54 -31.01 1.51
CA GLY A 417 20.10 -31.88 0.46
C GLY A 417 19.09 -32.35 -0.59
N TYR A 418 17.91 -31.73 -0.66
CA TYR A 418 16.87 -31.99 -1.66
C TYR A 418 16.54 -30.73 -2.45
N VAL A 419 16.12 -30.92 -3.69
CA VAL A 419 15.45 -29.92 -4.51
C VAL A 419 13.95 -30.20 -4.43
N TYR A 420 13.19 -29.21 -3.96
CA TYR A 420 11.74 -29.22 -3.90
C TYR A 420 11.20 -28.43 -5.08
N TYR A 421 10.12 -28.92 -5.66
CA TYR A 421 9.50 -28.26 -6.79
C TYR A 421 8.03 -28.63 -6.89
N VAL A 422 7.28 -27.80 -7.62
CA VAL A 422 5.90 -28.08 -8.02
C VAL A 422 5.91 -28.37 -9.51
N ASP A 423 5.41 -29.54 -9.90
CA ASP A 423 5.28 -29.88 -11.31
C ASP A 423 4.01 -29.28 -11.93
N THR A 424 3.83 -29.42 -13.25
CA THR A 424 2.64 -28.91 -13.94
C THR A 424 1.32 -29.59 -13.57
N ASP A 425 1.39 -30.71 -12.85
CA ASP A 425 0.22 -31.34 -12.24
C ASP A 425 -0.05 -30.76 -10.83
N ASP A 426 0.64 -29.68 -10.47
CA ASP A 426 0.59 -28.98 -9.18
C ASP A 426 0.87 -29.95 -8.00
N ALA A 427 1.67 -30.99 -8.24
CA ALA A 427 2.10 -31.92 -7.22
C ALA A 427 3.42 -31.45 -6.61
N LEU A 428 3.45 -31.30 -5.29
CA LEU A 428 4.69 -31.01 -4.56
C LEU A 428 5.56 -32.26 -4.52
N ARG A 429 6.79 -32.12 -5.01
CA ARG A 429 7.76 -33.21 -5.12
C ARG A 429 9.11 -32.77 -4.61
N ARG A 430 9.97 -33.76 -4.34
CA ARG A 430 11.39 -33.53 -4.09
C ARG A 430 12.26 -34.56 -4.77
N VAL A 431 13.46 -34.16 -5.14
CA VAL A 431 14.52 -35.04 -5.66
C VAL A 431 15.82 -34.78 -4.90
N PRO A 432 16.63 -35.79 -4.55
CA PRO A 432 17.91 -35.55 -3.91
C PRO A 432 18.79 -34.65 -4.78
N ALA A 433 19.43 -33.64 -4.19
CA ALA A 433 20.31 -32.72 -4.92
C ALA A 433 21.55 -33.42 -5.51
N ALA A 434 21.93 -34.58 -4.96
CA ALA A 434 22.96 -35.45 -5.51
C ALA A 434 22.48 -36.34 -6.68
N GLY A 435 21.20 -36.23 -7.07
CA GLY A 435 20.53 -37.14 -8.00
C GLY A 435 19.90 -38.34 -7.28
N GLY A 436 18.87 -38.93 -7.89
CA GLY A 436 18.18 -40.08 -7.31
C GLY A 436 16.74 -40.22 -7.81
N ALA A 437 15.97 -41.09 -7.16
CA ALA A 437 14.54 -41.19 -7.42
C ALA A 437 13.82 -40.02 -6.76
N SER A 438 12.86 -39.44 -7.47
CA SER A 438 11.99 -38.41 -6.91
C SER A 438 10.90 -39.00 -6.03
N GLN A 439 10.44 -38.18 -5.11
CA GLN A 439 9.40 -38.52 -4.14
C GLN A 439 8.28 -37.49 -4.22
N GLY A 440 7.05 -37.95 -4.42
CA GLY A 440 5.85 -37.14 -4.23
C GLY A 440 5.62 -36.88 -2.74
N LEU A 441 5.41 -35.62 -2.38
CA LEU A 441 5.16 -35.18 -1.01
C LEU A 441 3.66 -34.99 -0.75
N THR A 442 2.88 -34.71 -1.79
CA THR A 442 1.43 -34.52 -1.72
C THR A 442 0.71 -35.52 -2.62
N THR A 443 -0.47 -35.98 -2.20
CA THR A 443 -1.31 -36.89 -3.00
C THR A 443 -2.38 -36.18 -3.82
N GLU A 444 -2.60 -34.89 -3.56
CA GLU A 444 -3.64 -34.09 -4.21
C GLU A 444 -3.00 -33.22 -5.31
N PRO A 445 -3.18 -33.57 -6.60
CA PRO A 445 -2.76 -32.70 -7.70
C PRO A 445 -3.62 -31.43 -7.74
N ASN A 446 -3.12 -30.38 -8.39
CA ASN A 446 -3.86 -29.10 -8.60
C ASN A 446 -4.21 -28.33 -7.33
N ARG A 447 -3.41 -28.48 -6.27
CA ARG A 447 -3.69 -27.82 -4.99
C ARG A 447 -2.58 -26.91 -4.49
N TRP A 448 -1.31 -27.23 -4.72
CA TRP A 448 -0.22 -26.63 -3.96
C TRP A 448 0.64 -25.69 -4.80
N TRP A 449 1.07 -24.58 -4.19
CA TRP A 449 2.21 -23.81 -4.66
C TRP A 449 3.30 -23.78 -3.60
N LEU A 450 4.55 -23.80 -4.05
CA LEU A 450 5.71 -23.64 -3.20
C LEU A 450 6.05 -22.16 -3.08
N LEU A 451 5.82 -21.59 -1.90
CA LEU A 451 6.00 -20.15 -1.68
C LEU A 451 7.35 -19.80 -1.05
N GLY A 452 8.00 -20.80 -0.45
CA GLY A 452 9.29 -20.64 0.21
C GLY A 452 9.65 -21.85 1.05
N HIS A 453 10.82 -21.77 1.69
CA HIS A 453 11.30 -22.76 2.64
C HIS A 453 12.02 -22.10 3.81
N GLY A 454 12.14 -22.85 4.90
CA GLY A 454 13.02 -22.54 6.00
C GLY A 454 13.68 -23.81 6.53
N PRO A 455 14.58 -23.69 7.52
CA PRO A 455 15.32 -24.84 8.06
C PRO A 455 14.42 -25.89 8.72
N GLU A 456 13.18 -25.53 9.07
CA GLU A 456 12.22 -26.42 9.73
C GLU A 456 11.18 -27.01 8.77
N GLY A 457 11.03 -26.49 7.55
CA GLY A 457 9.93 -26.92 6.69
C GLY A 457 9.72 -26.10 5.42
N LEU A 458 8.72 -26.54 4.67
CA LEU A 458 8.24 -25.92 3.43
C LEU A 458 7.03 -25.04 3.74
N ILE A 459 6.92 -23.92 3.03
CA ILE A 459 5.74 -23.05 3.11
C ILE A 459 4.96 -23.20 1.80
N LEU A 460 3.70 -23.61 1.94
CA LEU A 460 2.84 -23.98 0.83
C LEU A 460 1.60 -23.09 0.79
N GLY A 461 1.22 -22.65 -0.40
CA GLY A 461 -0.06 -22.01 -0.67
C GLY A 461 -1.06 -23.03 -1.20
N ASP A 462 -2.31 -22.95 -0.77
CA ASP A 462 -3.39 -23.79 -1.30
C ASP A 462 -4.26 -23.01 -2.29
N ARG A 463 -4.14 -23.40 -3.55
CA ARG A 463 -4.84 -22.82 -4.71
C ARG A 463 -6.35 -23.03 -4.66
N GLN A 464 -6.83 -24.09 -4.02
CA GLN A 464 -8.26 -24.45 -4.01
C GLN A 464 -9.01 -23.83 -2.83
N SER A 465 -8.36 -23.66 -1.69
CA SER A 465 -9.01 -23.19 -0.45
C SER A 465 -9.28 -21.68 -0.37
N GLY A 466 -8.92 -20.89 -1.40
CA GLY A 466 -8.99 -19.43 -1.32
C GLY A 466 -7.79 -18.80 -0.59
N GLY A 467 -6.62 -19.44 -0.66
CA GLY A 467 -5.35 -18.82 -0.26
C GLY A 467 -4.80 -19.22 1.11
N ALA A 468 -5.33 -20.26 1.77
CA ALA A 468 -4.74 -20.71 3.04
C ALA A 468 -3.26 -21.09 2.88
N LEU A 469 -2.49 -20.78 3.93
CA LEU A 469 -1.07 -21.05 4.00
C LEU A 469 -0.79 -22.18 4.95
N TYR A 470 0.09 -23.07 4.52
CA TYR A 470 0.47 -24.26 5.24
C TYR A 470 1.98 -24.29 5.45
N GLU A 471 2.38 -24.93 6.53
CA GLU A 471 3.74 -25.36 6.75
C GLU A 471 3.75 -26.89 6.75
N ALA A 472 4.66 -27.48 6.02
CA ALA A 472 4.94 -28.91 6.07
C ALA A 472 6.38 -29.13 6.52
N ASP A 473 6.66 -30.26 7.17
CA ASP A 473 8.03 -30.69 7.37
C ASP A 473 8.69 -30.95 6.00
N LEU A 474 10.03 -30.98 5.96
CA LEU A 474 10.80 -31.19 4.72
C LEU A 474 10.50 -32.53 4.01
N ASP A 475 9.86 -33.50 4.68
CA ASP A 475 9.39 -34.75 4.08
C ASP A 475 7.92 -34.72 3.64
N GLY A 476 7.30 -33.54 3.66
CA GLY A 476 5.88 -33.34 3.35
C GLY A 476 4.93 -33.77 4.47
N SER A 477 5.44 -34.28 5.58
CA SER A 477 4.62 -34.66 6.73
C SER A 477 4.23 -33.45 7.58
N ASN A 478 3.38 -33.67 8.59
CA ASN A 478 2.98 -32.65 9.58
C ASN A 478 2.45 -31.35 8.98
N LEU A 479 1.71 -31.43 7.87
CA LEU A 479 1.06 -30.30 7.23
C LEU A 479 0.14 -29.58 8.25
N ARG A 480 0.49 -28.34 8.58
CA ARG A 480 -0.23 -27.49 9.52
C ARG A 480 -0.63 -26.18 8.86
N VAL A 481 -1.85 -25.73 9.13
CA VAL A 481 -2.30 -24.40 8.69
C VAL A 481 -1.54 -23.33 9.47
N LEU A 482 -0.84 -22.44 8.77
CA LEU A 482 -0.20 -21.26 9.31
C LEU A 482 -1.20 -20.12 9.43
N VAL A 483 -1.90 -19.85 8.33
CA VAL A 483 -2.87 -18.76 8.20
C VAL A 483 -3.99 -19.25 7.32
N ASP A 484 -5.22 -19.15 7.80
CA ASP A 484 -6.42 -19.33 7.00
C ASP A 484 -7.06 -17.95 6.82
N PHE A 485 -7.04 -17.44 5.59
CA PHE A 485 -7.66 -16.15 5.29
C PHE A 485 -9.19 -16.24 5.26
N GLY A 486 -9.75 -17.46 5.31
CA GLY A 486 -11.17 -17.75 5.24
C GLY A 486 -11.78 -17.39 3.87
N GLU A 487 -13.06 -17.73 3.67
CA GLU A 487 -13.80 -17.35 2.46
C GLU A 487 -14.02 -15.82 2.33
N ALA A 488 -13.81 -15.07 3.42
CA ALA A 488 -14.21 -13.66 3.53
C ALA A 488 -13.19 -12.68 2.94
N VAL A 489 -11.92 -13.07 2.80
CA VAL A 489 -10.92 -12.27 2.12
C VAL A 489 -10.54 -13.03 0.86
N PRO A 490 -11.03 -12.65 -0.34
CA PRO A 490 -10.55 -13.23 -1.58
C PRO A 490 -9.16 -12.66 -1.84
N ILE A 491 -8.20 -13.06 -1.01
CA ILE A 491 -6.83 -13.18 -1.47
C ILE A 491 -6.94 -14.35 -2.43
N ASP A 492 -7.27 -14.05 -3.70
CA ASP A 492 -7.03 -15.04 -4.72
C ASP A 492 -5.59 -15.48 -4.52
N ALA A 493 -5.32 -16.77 -4.66
CA ALA A 493 -4.03 -17.24 -4.21
C ALA A 493 -2.90 -16.54 -5.06
N GLN A 494 -3.22 -16.00 -6.24
CA GLN A 494 -2.33 -15.14 -7.05
C GLN A 494 -1.92 -13.83 -6.36
N SER A 495 -2.62 -13.44 -5.30
CA SER A 495 -2.36 -12.27 -4.49
C SER A 495 -1.32 -12.50 -3.41
N LEU A 496 -0.85 -13.73 -3.20
CA LEU A 496 0.27 -13.99 -2.31
C LEU A 496 1.53 -14.23 -3.14
N LEU A 497 2.48 -13.32 -3.03
CA LEU A 497 3.67 -13.29 -3.89
C LEU A 497 4.81 -14.09 -3.27
N ALA A 498 5.01 -14.00 -1.96
CA ALA A 498 6.09 -14.69 -1.28
C ALA A 498 5.80 -14.86 0.20
N VAL A 499 6.37 -15.91 0.79
CA VAL A 499 6.30 -16.13 2.23
C VAL A 499 7.63 -16.60 2.75
N GLN A 500 8.09 -15.98 3.82
CA GLN A 500 9.37 -16.31 4.38
C GLN A 500 9.37 -16.27 5.90
N ARG A 501 10.14 -17.17 6.51
CA ARG A 501 10.37 -17.15 7.94
C ARG A 501 11.56 -16.26 8.28
N VAL A 502 11.37 -15.33 9.22
CA VAL A 502 12.41 -14.44 9.77
C VAL A 502 12.43 -14.61 11.29
N GLY A 503 13.34 -15.45 11.78
CA GLY A 503 13.32 -15.88 13.18
C GLY A 503 12.05 -16.69 13.48
N ASN A 504 11.25 -16.21 14.43
CA ASN A 504 9.96 -16.82 14.78
C ASN A 504 8.79 -16.25 13.98
N ASP A 505 9.02 -15.22 13.18
CA ASP A 505 7.96 -14.52 12.47
C ASP A 505 7.83 -15.04 11.04
N LEU A 506 6.62 -14.96 10.51
CA LEU A 506 6.36 -15.13 9.09
C LEU A 506 6.14 -13.75 8.47
N VAL A 507 6.92 -13.45 7.44
CA VAL A 507 6.73 -12.27 6.61
C VAL A 507 6.08 -12.75 5.32
N PHE A 508 4.87 -12.26 5.07
CA PHE A 508 4.11 -12.55 3.86
C PHE A 508 4.11 -11.31 3.00
N LEU A 509 4.37 -11.48 1.72
CA LEU A 509 4.21 -10.43 0.73
C LEU A 509 2.96 -10.71 -0.08
N THR A 510 2.04 -9.75 -0.08
CA THR A 510 0.80 -9.84 -0.85
C THR A 510 0.77 -8.80 -1.97
N ARG A 511 -0.14 -8.97 -2.92
CA ARG A 511 -0.59 -7.94 -3.87
C ARG A 511 -1.19 -6.71 -3.18
N TYR A 512 -1.27 -6.64 -1.86
CA TYR A 512 -1.72 -5.46 -1.12
C TYR A 512 -0.62 -4.86 -0.23
N GLY A 513 0.59 -5.42 -0.25
CA GLY A 513 1.73 -4.97 0.56
C GLY A 513 2.36 -6.10 1.39
N ALA A 514 3.40 -5.75 2.13
CA ALA A 514 4.03 -6.66 3.08
C ALA A 514 3.24 -6.72 4.40
N ALA A 515 3.08 -7.92 4.94
CA ALA A 515 2.50 -8.16 6.26
C ALA A 515 3.45 -9.03 7.08
N ARG A 516 3.60 -8.70 8.36
CA ARG A 516 4.36 -9.50 9.33
C ARG A 516 3.41 -10.14 10.32
N LEU A 517 3.50 -11.45 10.44
CA LEU A 517 2.76 -12.24 11.41
C LEU A 517 3.73 -12.77 12.46
N THR A 518 3.61 -12.22 13.66
CA THR A 518 4.37 -12.67 14.83
C THR A 518 3.64 -13.86 15.44
N ARG A 519 4.38 -14.97 15.66
CA ARG A 519 3.83 -16.21 16.22
C ARG A 519 3.59 -16.12 17.72
#